data_AF-A0A1B9CSS7-F1
#
_entry.id   AF-A0A1B9CSS7-F1
#
_cell.length_a   1.000
_cell.length_b   1.000
_cell.length_c   1.000
_cell.angle_alpha   90.00
_cell.angle_beta   90.00
_cell.angle_gamma   90.00
#
_symmetry.space_group_name_H-M   'P 1'
#
loop_
_entity.id
_entity.type
_entity.pdbx_description
1 polymer ?
#
loop_
_entity_poly.entity_id
_entity_poly.type
_entity_poly.pdbx_seq_one_letter_code
_entity_poly.pdbx_strand_id
1 'polypeptide(L)'
;MNSEPSTPRWAVGDRYALAFPADPAALAVGGAPFLTRAFLASGALRDNSVTRIVGFREVAGGSTGRKVALSVEYARPAAELHTDLFVKFSRDFDDPARDRGKTQMEPEVRFAALSRAPEFPIAVPEVQFADYHGPSGTGVLITERIRFGENGIERQYHKCLDYEMPEPLEHYRALLTALARLAGAHRSGRLPTELTARFPLDVAAATVGERAPLSAEALNRRVDQLAELAETRPGVLPSSCSPAFIARLRADAPRFALAEDTIAGLLAGDSDYVALCHWNANIDNAWFWRETDGALRCGLMDWGCVAQMNVGMAIWGAMSGAETDLWDAHLDDLLRLFTSEFRRHGGPDIDPARLRRHTLLYAASMGVAWLLGVPALIRKRFEAVPDTRRHTLIRDDEGVRASLQMLSNLLVLWERHRFGELLDAALAEGRR
;
A
#
# COMPACT_ATOMS: atom_id res chain seq x y z
N MET A 1 1.49 26.86 -34.02
CA MET A 1 0.82 25.82 -33.21
C MET A 1 1.49 24.50 -33.52
N ASN A 2 2.46 24.10 -32.71
CA ASN A 2 2.98 22.74 -32.76
C ASN A 2 1.92 21.87 -32.09
N SER A 3 1.16 21.12 -32.88
CA SER A 3 0.33 20.05 -32.34
C SER A 3 1.28 19.04 -31.72
N GLU A 4 1.24 18.90 -30.39
CA GLU A 4 1.82 17.74 -29.73
C GLU A 4 1.29 16.48 -30.43
N PRO A 5 2.15 15.49 -30.74
CA PRO A 5 1.67 14.25 -31.33
C PRO A 5 0.65 13.63 -30.37
N SER A 6 -0.55 13.36 -30.89
CA SER A 6 -1.62 12.74 -30.09
C SER A 6 -1.08 11.45 -29.50
N THR A 7 -0.92 11.40 -28.17
CA THR A 7 -0.41 10.20 -27.51
C THR A 7 -1.36 9.05 -27.81
N PRO A 8 -0.88 7.88 -28.29
CA PRO A 8 -1.76 6.80 -28.69
C PRO A 8 -2.59 6.33 -27.47
N ARG A 9 -3.92 6.34 -27.64
CA ARG A 9 -4.91 5.99 -26.62
C ARG A 9 -5.13 4.46 -26.52
N TRP A 10 -4.34 3.68 -27.24
CA TRP A 10 -4.29 2.23 -27.26
C TRP A 10 -2.83 1.77 -27.22
N ALA A 11 -2.56 0.65 -26.58
CA ALA A 11 -1.26 -0.02 -26.58
C ALA A 11 -1.44 -1.51 -26.88
N VAL A 12 -0.39 -2.17 -27.38
CA VAL A 12 -0.40 -3.63 -27.58
C VAL A 12 0.30 -4.26 -26.39
N GLY A 13 -0.39 -5.17 -25.71
CA GLY A 13 0.13 -5.79 -24.49
C GLY A 13 1.21 -6.82 -24.75
N ASP A 14 2.21 -6.82 -23.87
CA ASP A 14 3.37 -7.69 -23.96
C ASP A 14 2.99 -9.16 -23.69
N ARG A 15 1.91 -9.41 -22.96
CA ARG A 15 1.48 -10.76 -22.60
C ARG A 15 0.58 -11.41 -23.64
N TYR A 16 -0.47 -10.71 -24.09
CA TYR A 16 -1.48 -11.28 -24.97
C TYR A 16 -1.34 -10.85 -26.43
N ALA A 17 -0.39 -9.95 -26.75
CA ALA A 17 -0.26 -9.31 -28.06
C ALA A 17 -1.59 -8.67 -28.55
N LEU A 18 -2.45 -8.28 -27.61
CA LEU A 18 -3.77 -7.72 -27.85
C LEU A 18 -3.71 -6.20 -27.66
N ALA A 19 -4.32 -5.45 -28.58
CA ALA A 19 -4.53 -4.02 -28.38
C ALA A 19 -5.53 -3.78 -27.24
N PHE A 20 -5.16 -2.95 -26.27
CA PHE A 20 -5.98 -2.59 -25.11
C PHE A 20 -6.05 -1.07 -24.92
N PRO A 21 -7.14 -0.55 -24.33
CA PRO A 21 -7.34 0.89 -24.14
C PRO A 21 -6.45 1.42 -23.02
N ALA A 22 -5.87 2.61 -23.24
CA ALA A 22 -4.99 3.26 -22.28
C ALA A 22 -5.74 4.08 -21.22
N ASP A 23 -7.03 4.34 -21.42
CA ASP A 23 -7.86 5.19 -20.55
C ASP A 23 -9.37 4.89 -20.68
N PRO A 24 -10.23 5.56 -19.87
CA PRO A 24 -11.67 5.36 -19.91
C PRO A 24 -12.33 5.68 -21.27
N ALA A 25 -11.88 6.72 -21.97
CA ALA A 25 -12.48 7.14 -23.23
C ALA A 25 -12.23 6.09 -24.33
N ALA A 26 -11.01 5.58 -24.42
CA ALA A 26 -10.65 4.49 -25.31
C ALA A 26 -11.42 3.21 -24.99
N LEU A 27 -11.63 2.90 -23.71
CA LEU A 27 -12.42 1.74 -23.29
C LEU A 27 -13.89 1.89 -23.69
N ALA A 28 -14.48 3.09 -23.53
CA ALA A 28 -15.85 3.36 -23.95
C ALA A 28 -16.04 3.14 -25.46
N VAL A 29 -15.06 3.53 -26.28
CA VAL A 29 -15.05 3.28 -27.73
C VAL A 29 -14.82 1.80 -28.06
N GLY A 30 -13.89 1.14 -27.37
CA GLY A 30 -13.59 -0.27 -27.57
C GLY A 30 -14.74 -1.22 -27.19
N GLY A 31 -15.49 -0.84 -26.16
CA GLY A 31 -16.76 -1.43 -25.75
C GLY A 31 -16.74 -2.93 -25.49
N ALA A 32 -17.92 -3.53 -25.61
CA ALA A 32 -18.14 -4.97 -25.46
C ALA A 32 -17.25 -5.85 -26.38
N PRO A 33 -16.91 -5.46 -27.64
CA PRO A 33 -16.00 -6.22 -28.47
C PRO A 33 -14.58 -6.36 -27.88
N PHE A 34 -14.02 -5.28 -27.30
CA PHE A 34 -12.73 -5.37 -26.62
C PHE A 34 -12.81 -6.30 -25.41
N LEU A 35 -13.81 -6.10 -24.53
CA LEU A 35 -13.97 -6.92 -23.32
C LEU A 35 -14.11 -8.41 -23.65
N THR A 36 -14.88 -8.74 -24.69
CA THR A 36 -15.01 -10.12 -25.17
C THR A 36 -13.65 -10.70 -25.56
N ARG A 37 -12.88 -10.01 -26.41
CA ARG A 37 -11.54 -10.49 -26.81
C ARG A 37 -10.59 -10.61 -25.63
N ALA A 38 -10.60 -9.63 -24.73
CA ALA A 38 -9.75 -9.61 -23.55
C ALA A 38 -10.04 -10.79 -22.62
N PHE A 39 -11.31 -11.06 -22.30
CA PHE A 39 -11.69 -12.15 -21.40
C PHE A 39 -11.50 -13.53 -22.03
N LEU A 40 -11.70 -13.66 -23.35
CA LEU A 40 -11.35 -14.87 -24.08
C LEU A 40 -9.83 -15.14 -24.02
N ALA A 41 -9.01 -14.11 -24.29
CA ALA A 41 -7.55 -14.24 -24.27
C ALA A 41 -7.00 -14.57 -22.88
N SER A 42 -7.58 -14.01 -21.82
CA SER A 42 -7.19 -14.32 -20.44
C SER A 42 -7.74 -15.65 -19.92
N GLY A 43 -8.72 -16.24 -20.61
CA GLY A 43 -9.47 -17.41 -20.17
C GLY A 43 -10.51 -17.14 -19.08
N ALA A 44 -10.80 -15.87 -18.74
CA ALA A 44 -11.91 -15.49 -17.86
C ALA A 44 -13.28 -15.74 -18.51
N LEU A 45 -13.33 -15.72 -19.84
CA LEU A 45 -14.49 -16.08 -20.64
C LEU A 45 -14.15 -17.24 -21.56
N ARG A 46 -15.09 -18.17 -21.75
CA ARG A 46 -14.99 -19.28 -22.72
C ARG A 46 -15.87 -18.96 -23.93
N ASP A 47 -16.50 -19.96 -24.55
CA ASP A 47 -17.52 -19.76 -25.57
C ASP A 47 -18.70 -18.96 -24.98
N ASN A 48 -18.60 -17.63 -25.03
CA ASN A 48 -19.59 -16.63 -24.63
C ASN A 48 -19.07 -15.25 -25.10
N SER A 49 -19.85 -14.19 -24.92
CA SER A 49 -19.43 -12.83 -25.23
C SER A 49 -20.05 -11.83 -24.27
N VAL A 50 -19.36 -10.70 -24.08
CA VAL A 50 -19.98 -9.50 -23.52
C VAL A 50 -20.83 -8.89 -24.64
N THR A 51 -22.12 -8.66 -24.39
CA THR A 51 -23.04 -8.08 -25.38
C THR A 51 -23.18 -6.58 -25.19
N ARG A 52 -23.13 -6.10 -23.95
CA ARG A 52 -23.38 -4.70 -23.63
C ARG A 52 -22.66 -4.26 -22.36
N ILE A 53 -22.23 -3.00 -22.35
CA ILE A 53 -21.86 -2.26 -21.13
C ILE A 53 -23.10 -1.47 -20.71
N VAL A 54 -23.68 -1.80 -19.55
CA VAL A 54 -24.91 -1.18 -19.03
C VAL A 54 -24.64 -0.14 -17.95
N GLY A 55 -23.44 -0.17 -17.36
CA GLY A 55 -22.97 0.83 -16.42
C GLY A 55 -21.54 1.22 -16.75
N PHE A 56 -21.25 2.52 -16.74
CA PHE A 56 -19.91 3.05 -16.95
C PHE A 56 -19.75 4.31 -16.08
N ARG A 57 -18.94 4.23 -15.03
CA ARG A 57 -18.73 5.36 -14.12
C ARG A 57 -17.27 5.46 -13.73
N GLU A 58 -16.66 6.62 -13.96
CA GLU A 58 -15.33 6.89 -13.42
C GLU A 58 -15.36 6.94 -11.89
N VAL A 59 -14.32 6.37 -11.29
CA VAL A 59 -14.12 6.36 -9.85
C VAL A 59 -13.00 7.33 -9.52
N ALA A 60 -13.31 8.35 -8.75
CA ALA A 60 -12.30 9.26 -8.20
C ALA A 60 -11.53 8.57 -7.07
N GLY A 61 -10.24 8.90 -6.91
CA GLY A 61 -9.40 8.40 -5.82
C GLY A 61 -8.15 7.62 -6.27
N GLY A 62 -7.23 7.44 -5.33
CA GLY A 62 -5.90 6.86 -5.53
C GLY A 62 -4.91 7.81 -6.21
N SER A 63 -3.61 7.55 -6.02
CA SER A 63 -2.52 8.44 -6.43
C SER A 63 -2.10 8.30 -7.90
N THR A 64 -2.46 7.20 -8.56
CA THR A 64 -2.01 6.89 -9.93
C THR A 64 -3.15 6.43 -10.83
N GLY A 65 -3.08 6.86 -12.10
CA GLY A 65 -3.94 6.39 -13.18
C GLY A 65 -5.45 6.63 -12.98
N ARG A 66 -6.23 6.33 -14.02
CA ARG A 66 -7.71 6.45 -13.98
C ARG A 66 -8.37 5.11 -13.65
N LYS A 67 -9.59 5.18 -13.14
CA LYS A 67 -10.36 4.02 -12.64
C LYS A 67 -11.81 4.10 -13.10
N VAL A 68 -12.40 2.96 -13.47
CA VAL A 68 -13.80 2.86 -13.93
C VAL A 68 -14.49 1.70 -13.23
N ALA A 69 -15.69 1.94 -12.74
CA ALA A 69 -16.65 0.89 -12.40
C ALA A 69 -17.54 0.62 -13.62
N LEU A 70 -17.61 -0.65 -14.02
CA LEU A 70 -18.44 -1.12 -15.13
C LEU A 70 -19.51 -2.08 -14.63
N SER A 71 -20.62 -2.10 -15.35
CA SER A 71 -21.60 -3.20 -15.30
C SER A 71 -21.82 -3.72 -16.71
N VAL A 72 -21.79 -5.04 -16.91
CA VAL A 72 -21.85 -5.70 -18.22
C VAL A 72 -22.92 -6.78 -18.28
N GLU A 73 -23.39 -7.05 -19.50
CA GLU A 73 -24.27 -8.19 -19.81
C GLU A 73 -23.52 -9.17 -20.71
N TYR A 74 -23.73 -10.47 -20.46
CA TYR A 74 -23.20 -11.56 -21.29
C TYR A 74 -24.29 -12.14 -22.18
N ALA A 75 -23.91 -12.67 -23.35
CA ALA A 75 -24.85 -13.33 -24.26
C ALA A 75 -25.55 -14.52 -23.62
N ARG A 76 -24.80 -15.27 -22.80
CA ARG A 76 -25.31 -16.31 -21.91
C ARG A 76 -24.96 -15.93 -20.48
N PRO A 77 -25.89 -15.35 -19.69
CA PRO A 77 -25.66 -15.08 -18.27
C PRO A 77 -25.37 -16.37 -17.52
N ALA A 78 -24.41 -16.32 -16.58
CA ALA A 78 -24.05 -17.45 -15.75
C ALA A 78 -23.60 -16.94 -14.38
N ALA A 79 -23.84 -17.73 -13.32
CA ALA A 79 -23.63 -17.29 -11.94
C ALA A 79 -22.15 -17.08 -11.59
N GLU A 80 -21.26 -17.78 -12.31
CA GLU A 80 -19.82 -17.69 -12.20
C GLU A 80 -19.21 -16.48 -12.94
N LEU A 81 -20.00 -15.75 -13.74
CA LEU A 81 -19.50 -14.61 -14.50
C LEU A 81 -19.73 -13.31 -13.75
N HIS A 82 -18.65 -12.55 -13.54
CA HIS A 82 -18.74 -11.23 -12.92
C HIS A 82 -19.37 -10.21 -13.86
N THR A 83 -20.52 -9.66 -13.45
CA THR A 83 -21.22 -8.59 -14.18
C THR A 83 -20.78 -7.20 -13.74
N ASP A 84 -20.26 -7.05 -12.53
CA ASP A 84 -19.75 -5.77 -12.01
C ASP A 84 -18.23 -5.82 -11.94
N LEU A 85 -17.60 -4.92 -12.69
CA LEU A 85 -16.16 -4.94 -12.90
C LEU A 85 -15.53 -3.63 -12.45
N PHE A 86 -14.25 -3.72 -12.09
CA PHE A 86 -13.40 -2.58 -11.81
C PHE A 86 -12.24 -2.57 -12.80
N VAL A 87 -12.01 -1.43 -13.45
CA VAL A 87 -10.93 -1.24 -14.41
C VAL A 87 -9.98 -0.18 -13.90
N LYS A 88 -8.70 -0.51 -13.80
CA LYS A 88 -7.61 0.41 -13.44
C LYS A 88 -6.69 0.57 -14.66
N PHE A 89 -6.38 1.82 -15.00
CA PHE A 89 -5.43 2.18 -16.05
C PHE A 89 -4.15 2.71 -15.42
N SER A 90 -3.00 2.49 -16.06
CA SER A 90 -1.75 3.10 -15.60
C SER A 90 -1.66 4.59 -15.93
N ARG A 91 -2.31 5.02 -17.02
CA ARG A 91 -2.17 6.36 -17.58
C ARG A 91 -3.20 7.33 -17.01
N ASP A 92 -2.77 8.57 -16.86
CA ASP A 92 -3.64 9.73 -16.68
C ASP A 92 -3.14 10.88 -17.56
N PHE A 93 -3.58 10.90 -18.82
CA PHE A 93 -3.14 11.90 -19.79
C PHE A 93 -3.53 13.34 -19.44
N ASP A 94 -4.48 13.52 -18.52
CA ASP A 94 -5.00 14.83 -18.12
C ASP A 94 -4.29 15.36 -16.86
N ASP A 95 -3.54 14.51 -16.14
CA ASP A 95 -2.78 14.88 -14.94
C ASP A 95 -1.32 14.33 -15.02
N PRO A 96 -0.36 15.16 -15.46
CA PRO A 96 1.04 14.77 -15.57
C PRO A 96 1.68 14.35 -14.25
N ALA A 97 1.18 14.82 -13.09
CA ALA A 97 1.73 14.42 -11.80
C ALA A 97 1.31 12.98 -11.47
N ARG A 98 0.05 12.63 -11.75
CA ARG A 98 -0.47 11.26 -11.59
C ARG A 98 0.08 10.29 -12.63
N ASP A 99 0.30 10.74 -13.87
CA ASP A 99 0.86 9.89 -14.95
C ASP A 99 2.31 9.43 -14.67
N ARG A 100 3.05 10.13 -13.81
CA ARG A 100 4.40 9.69 -13.38
C ARG A 100 4.37 8.32 -12.69
N GLY A 101 3.26 7.99 -12.03
CA GLY A 101 3.08 6.71 -11.36
C GLY A 101 2.71 5.54 -12.28
N LYS A 102 2.67 5.72 -13.60
CA LYS A 102 2.25 4.69 -14.56
C LYS A 102 3.02 3.37 -14.47
N THR A 103 4.28 3.41 -14.04
CA THR A 103 5.13 2.22 -13.86
C THR A 103 4.69 1.33 -12.70
N GLN A 104 3.92 1.85 -11.74
CA GLN A 104 3.38 1.06 -10.63
C GLN A 104 2.36 0.01 -11.08
N MET A 105 1.79 0.14 -12.29
CA MET A 105 0.86 -0.86 -12.84
C MET A 105 1.58 -2.15 -13.25
N GLU A 106 2.87 -2.08 -13.61
CA GLU A 106 3.62 -3.25 -14.07
C GLU A 106 3.69 -4.38 -13.01
N PRO A 107 4.14 -4.13 -11.77
CA PRO A 107 4.15 -5.17 -10.73
C PRO A 107 2.74 -5.64 -10.38
N GLU A 108 1.72 -4.78 -10.46
CA GLU A 108 0.33 -5.16 -10.22
C GLU A 108 -0.23 -6.09 -11.32
N VAL A 109 0.09 -5.86 -12.60
CA VAL A 109 -0.25 -6.78 -13.70
C VAL A 109 0.45 -8.13 -13.55
N ARG A 110 1.72 -8.14 -13.09
CA ARG A 110 2.44 -9.39 -12.76
C ARG A 110 1.74 -10.12 -11.62
N PHE A 111 1.32 -9.40 -10.58
CA PHE A 111 0.62 -9.97 -9.44
C PHE A 111 -0.76 -10.52 -9.82
N ALA A 112 -1.47 -9.87 -10.74
CA ALA A 112 -2.72 -10.37 -11.29
C ALA A 112 -2.57 -11.73 -12.02
N ALA A 113 -1.37 -12.04 -12.53
CA ALA A 113 -1.06 -13.37 -13.05
C ALA A 113 -0.84 -14.38 -11.91
N LEU A 114 -0.08 -13.97 -10.88
CA LEU A 114 0.25 -14.79 -9.73
C LEU A 114 -0.99 -15.15 -8.89
N SER A 115 -1.93 -14.22 -8.72
CA SER A 115 -3.14 -14.44 -7.92
C SER A 115 -4.08 -15.50 -8.49
N ARG A 116 -3.93 -15.83 -9.77
CA ARG A 116 -4.67 -16.90 -10.45
C ARG A 116 -4.00 -18.27 -10.32
N ALA A 117 -2.83 -18.34 -9.68
CA ALA A 117 -2.18 -19.61 -9.44
C ALA A 117 -3.04 -20.50 -8.53
N PRO A 118 -3.04 -21.83 -8.73
CA PRO A 118 -3.63 -22.75 -7.77
C PRO A 118 -3.07 -22.50 -6.36
N GLU A 119 -3.92 -22.65 -5.35
CA GLU A 119 -3.54 -22.51 -3.93
C GLU A 119 -3.03 -21.11 -3.52
N PHE A 120 -3.36 -20.06 -4.28
CA PHE A 120 -3.08 -18.69 -3.85
C PHE A 120 -3.70 -18.40 -2.47
N PRO A 121 -2.94 -17.92 -1.46
CA PRO A 121 -3.28 -18.14 -0.05
C PRO A 121 -4.22 -17.10 0.56
N ILE A 122 -4.60 -16.07 -0.20
CA ILE A 122 -5.39 -14.92 0.28
C ILE A 122 -6.43 -14.50 -0.74
N ALA A 123 -7.46 -13.81 -0.27
CA ALA A 123 -8.44 -13.19 -1.14
C ALA A 123 -7.89 -11.92 -1.79
N VAL A 124 -8.00 -11.85 -3.11
CA VAL A 124 -7.74 -10.67 -3.93
C VAL A 124 -8.85 -10.60 -4.99
N PRO A 125 -9.17 -9.43 -5.57
CA PRO A 125 -10.24 -9.34 -6.56
C PRO A 125 -9.97 -10.27 -7.74
N GLU A 126 -10.97 -11.06 -8.14
CA GLU A 126 -10.85 -12.00 -9.25
C GLU A 126 -10.52 -11.28 -10.57
N VAL A 127 -9.35 -11.62 -11.12
CA VAL A 127 -8.79 -10.99 -12.31
C VAL A 127 -9.49 -11.50 -13.57
N GLN A 128 -10.11 -10.57 -14.31
CA GLN A 128 -10.74 -10.85 -15.59
C GLN A 128 -9.78 -10.63 -16.76
N PHE A 129 -8.92 -9.61 -16.70
CA PHE A 129 -7.89 -9.34 -17.70
C PHE A 129 -6.82 -8.42 -17.13
N ALA A 130 -5.56 -8.60 -17.50
CA ALA A 130 -4.47 -7.72 -17.11
C ALA A 130 -3.35 -7.77 -18.16
N ASP A 131 -2.92 -6.62 -18.66
CA ASP A 131 -1.77 -6.53 -19.56
C ASP A 131 -1.05 -5.19 -19.42
N TYR A 132 0.21 -5.17 -19.84
CA TYR A 132 1.11 -4.03 -19.76
C TYR A 132 1.95 -3.96 -21.02
N HIS A 133 2.27 -2.74 -21.45
CA HIS A 133 3.17 -2.46 -22.54
C HIS A 133 4.38 -1.71 -21.99
N GLY A 134 5.48 -2.44 -21.81
CA GLY A 134 6.72 -1.96 -21.21
C GLY A 134 7.22 -0.64 -21.80
N PRO A 135 7.39 -0.52 -23.14
CA PRO A 135 7.98 0.66 -23.76
C PRO A 135 7.22 1.97 -23.48
N SER A 136 5.89 1.95 -23.33
CA SER A 136 5.11 3.18 -23.07
C SER A 136 4.71 3.36 -21.61
N GLY A 137 4.87 2.33 -20.78
CA GLY A 137 4.33 2.26 -19.43
C GLY A 137 2.80 2.23 -19.37
N THR A 138 2.14 1.82 -20.45
CA THR A 138 0.69 1.76 -20.53
C THR A 138 0.23 0.40 -20.04
N GLY A 139 -0.76 0.34 -19.14
CA GLY A 139 -1.30 -0.91 -18.62
C GLY A 139 -2.77 -0.80 -18.28
N VAL A 140 -3.43 -1.95 -18.25
CA VAL A 140 -4.83 -2.10 -17.85
C VAL A 140 -4.98 -3.33 -16.96
N LEU A 141 -5.75 -3.20 -15.90
CA LEU A 141 -6.20 -4.29 -15.03
C LEU A 141 -7.72 -4.24 -14.93
N ILE A 142 -8.38 -5.36 -15.17
CA ILE A 142 -9.81 -5.57 -15.04
C ILE A 142 -10.03 -6.70 -14.03
N THR A 143 -10.76 -6.42 -12.95
CA THR A 143 -11.14 -7.39 -11.93
C THR A 143 -12.64 -7.38 -11.71
N GLU A 144 -13.16 -8.32 -10.91
CA GLU A 144 -14.43 -8.12 -10.23
C GLU A 144 -14.42 -6.80 -9.44
N ARG A 145 -15.60 -6.22 -9.25
CA ARG A 145 -15.79 -5.05 -8.38
C ARG A 145 -16.23 -5.50 -7.00
N ILE A 146 -15.40 -5.23 -5.99
CA ILE A 146 -15.76 -5.43 -4.58
C ILE A 146 -16.93 -4.51 -4.22
N ARG A 147 -18.02 -5.09 -3.71
CA ARG A 147 -19.25 -4.38 -3.35
C ARG A 147 -19.28 -4.05 -1.86
N PHE A 148 -18.53 -3.02 -1.46
CA PHE A 148 -18.52 -2.53 -0.09
C PHE A 148 -19.93 -2.20 0.43
N GLY A 149 -20.27 -2.70 1.62
CA GLY A 149 -21.59 -2.51 2.25
C GLY A 149 -22.70 -3.43 1.74
N GLU A 150 -22.40 -4.36 0.84
CA GLU A 150 -23.35 -5.32 0.27
C GLU A 150 -22.86 -6.76 0.47
N ASN A 151 -23.77 -7.73 0.39
CA ASN A 151 -23.46 -9.17 0.38
C ASN A 151 -22.57 -9.64 1.55
N GLY A 152 -22.71 -9.03 2.73
CA GLY A 152 -21.90 -9.36 3.91
C GLY A 152 -20.50 -8.77 3.92
N ILE A 153 -20.12 -8.01 2.89
CA ILE A 153 -18.90 -7.19 2.88
C ILE A 153 -19.20 -5.90 3.64
N GLU A 154 -18.29 -5.56 4.56
CA GLU A 154 -18.40 -4.32 5.32
C GLU A 154 -18.26 -3.08 4.42
N ARG A 155 -18.64 -1.91 4.93
CA ARG A 155 -18.41 -0.65 4.21
C ARG A 155 -16.91 -0.43 4.01
N GLN A 156 -16.54 0.39 3.04
CA GLN A 156 -15.15 0.82 2.92
C GLN A 156 -14.77 1.68 4.12
N TYR A 157 -13.62 1.40 4.71
CA TYR A 157 -13.01 2.21 5.76
C TYR A 157 -11.89 3.04 5.15
N HIS A 158 -11.79 4.30 5.57
CA HIS A 158 -10.79 5.21 5.04
C HIS A 158 -9.53 5.20 5.90
N LYS A 159 -8.39 5.36 5.24
CA LYS A 159 -7.08 5.45 5.87
C LYS A 159 -7.04 6.51 6.95
N CYS A 160 -6.47 6.17 8.10
CA CYS A 160 -6.32 7.08 9.25
C CYS A 160 -7.65 7.62 9.80
N LEU A 161 -8.74 6.89 9.59
CA LEU A 161 -10.07 7.12 10.18
C LEU A 161 -10.55 5.89 10.96
N ASP A 162 -9.62 5.10 11.48
CA ASP A 162 -9.84 3.89 12.27
C ASP A 162 -10.78 4.09 13.48
N TYR A 163 -10.87 5.30 14.03
CA TYR A 163 -11.85 5.62 15.08
C TYR A 163 -13.31 5.57 14.60
N GLU A 164 -13.54 5.42 13.29
CA GLU A 164 -14.85 5.17 12.67
C GLU A 164 -15.05 3.67 12.32
N MET A 165 -14.01 2.85 12.49
CA MET A 165 -14.03 1.41 12.23
C MET A 165 -14.43 0.67 13.52
N PRO A 166 -15.37 -0.28 13.46
CA PRO A 166 -15.67 -1.13 14.60
C PRO A 166 -14.47 -2.02 14.92
N GLU A 167 -14.22 -2.33 16.19
CA GLU A 167 -13.19 -3.28 16.61
C GLU A 167 -11.86 -3.19 15.82
N PRO A 168 -11.13 -2.04 15.84
CA PRO A 168 -9.95 -1.86 14.98
C PRO A 168 -8.89 -2.95 15.14
N LEU A 169 -8.68 -3.45 16.37
CA LEU A 169 -7.74 -4.53 16.62
C LEU A 169 -8.09 -5.82 15.85
N GLU A 170 -9.38 -6.18 15.75
CA GLU A 170 -9.81 -7.37 15.00
C GLU A 170 -9.49 -7.22 13.50
N HIS A 171 -9.71 -6.03 12.94
CA HIS A 171 -9.43 -5.72 11.54
C HIS A 171 -7.95 -5.81 11.23
N TYR A 172 -7.09 -5.24 12.08
CA TYR A 172 -5.64 -5.36 11.92
C TYR A 172 -5.14 -6.79 12.11
N ARG A 173 -5.77 -7.60 12.97
CA ARG A 173 -5.47 -9.04 13.05
C ARG A 173 -5.81 -9.76 11.74
N ALA A 174 -6.97 -9.50 11.15
CA ALA A 174 -7.38 -10.10 9.87
C ALA A 174 -6.44 -9.67 8.73
N LEU A 175 -6.07 -8.39 8.68
CA LEU A 175 -5.17 -7.83 7.68
C LEU A 175 -3.76 -8.42 7.78
N LEU A 176 -3.15 -8.40 8.97
CA LEU A 176 -1.81 -8.95 9.15
C LEU A 176 -1.78 -10.47 8.97
N THR A 177 -2.89 -11.16 9.25
CA THR A 177 -3.04 -12.58 8.89
C THR A 177 -2.92 -12.76 7.38
N ALA A 178 -3.65 -11.98 6.56
CA ALA A 178 -3.52 -12.07 5.11
C ALA A 178 -2.08 -11.80 4.63
N LEU A 179 -1.41 -10.78 5.17
CA LEU A 179 -0.01 -10.50 4.82
C LEU A 179 0.93 -11.66 5.19
N ALA A 180 0.78 -12.21 6.39
CA ALA A 180 1.59 -13.33 6.86
C ALA A 180 1.39 -14.58 6.00
N ARG A 181 0.15 -14.85 5.55
CA ARG A 181 -0.19 -15.97 4.68
C ARG A 181 0.48 -15.88 3.32
N LEU A 182 0.42 -14.71 2.67
CA LEU A 182 1.10 -14.49 1.40
C LEU A 182 2.62 -14.64 1.55
N ALA A 183 3.19 -13.96 2.54
CA ALA A 183 4.64 -13.99 2.80
C ALA A 183 5.12 -15.42 3.11
N GLY A 184 4.39 -16.16 3.94
CA GLY A 184 4.71 -17.54 4.30
C GLY A 184 4.60 -18.49 3.10
N ALA A 185 3.52 -18.39 2.31
CA ALA A 185 3.35 -19.20 1.10
C ALA A 185 4.45 -18.95 0.07
N HIS A 186 4.84 -17.69 -0.13
CA HIS A 186 5.99 -17.35 -0.96
C HIS A 186 7.26 -18.04 -0.47
N ARG A 187 7.55 -17.96 0.84
CA ARG A 187 8.76 -18.56 1.42
C ARG A 187 8.75 -20.07 1.50
N SER A 188 7.58 -20.69 1.47
CA SER A 188 7.44 -22.13 1.37
C SER A 188 7.81 -22.71 0.00
N GLY A 189 7.96 -21.85 -1.03
CA GLY A 189 8.19 -22.29 -2.40
C GLY A 189 6.97 -22.89 -3.11
N ARG A 190 5.78 -22.84 -2.48
CA ARG A 190 4.52 -23.36 -3.07
C ARG A 190 3.93 -22.47 -4.16
N LEU A 191 4.29 -21.19 -4.19
CA LEU A 191 3.89 -20.30 -5.28
C LEU A 191 4.77 -20.55 -6.53
N PRO A 192 4.22 -20.45 -7.75
CA PRO A 192 4.98 -20.76 -8.97
C PRO A 192 6.21 -19.86 -9.13
N THR A 193 7.39 -20.47 -9.21
CA THR A 193 8.68 -19.76 -9.18
C THR A 193 8.85 -18.83 -10.37
N GLU A 194 8.34 -19.22 -11.54
CA GLU A 194 8.38 -18.44 -12.77
C GLU A 194 7.55 -17.13 -12.70
N LEU A 195 6.57 -17.08 -11.79
CA LEU A 195 5.78 -15.89 -11.51
C LEU A 195 6.38 -15.06 -10.38
N THR A 196 6.87 -15.69 -9.31
CA THR A 196 7.45 -14.99 -8.16
C THR A 196 8.84 -14.40 -8.47
N ALA A 197 9.63 -15.00 -9.35
CA ALA A 197 10.94 -14.49 -9.78
C ALA A 197 10.86 -13.12 -10.49
N ARG A 198 9.66 -12.69 -10.89
CA ARG A 198 9.41 -11.40 -11.56
C ARG A 198 9.24 -10.23 -10.59
N PHE A 199 9.27 -10.48 -9.28
CA PHE A 199 9.23 -9.44 -8.26
C PHE A 199 10.64 -9.23 -7.71
N PRO A 200 11.30 -8.10 -8.00
CA PRO A 200 12.61 -7.82 -7.46
C PRO A 200 12.55 -7.67 -5.93
N LEU A 201 13.67 -7.99 -5.26
CA LEU A 201 13.93 -7.44 -3.94
C LEU A 201 14.31 -5.98 -4.13
N ASP A 202 13.49 -5.07 -3.63
CA ASP A 202 13.72 -3.65 -3.83
C ASP A 202 13.46 -2.87 -2.54
N VAL A 203 14.46 -2.86 -1.65
CA VAL A 203 14.38 -2.12 -0.39
C VAL A 203 14.48 -0.62 -0.61
N ALA A 204 15.18 -0.18 -1.67
CA ALA A 204 15.33 1.23 -2.02
C ALA A 204 14.04 1.80 -2.66
N ALA A 205 13.40 1.05 -3.57
CA ALA A 205 12.12 1.44 -4.17
C ALA A 205 10.90 1.06 -3.34
N ALA A 206 11.05 0.26 -2.28
CA ALA A 206 10.05 0.13 -1.22
C ALA A 206 10.04 1.39 -0.32
N THR A 207 10.08 2.57 -0.95
CA THR A 207 9.86 3.89 -0.38
C THR A 207 8.96 4.67 -1.35
N VAL A 208 8.19 5.64 -0.86
CA VAL A 208 7.26 6.40 -1.71
C VAL A 208 8.01 7.51 -2.47
N GLY A 209 8.72 7.13 -3.52
CA GLY A 209 9.36 8.03 -4.48
C GLY A 209 10.80 8.43 -4.16
N GLU A 210 11.46 9.07 -5.12
CA GLU A 210 12.85 9.51 -5.02
C GLU A 210 12.96 10.83 -4.23
N ARG A 211 13.91 10.92 -3.29
CA ARG A 211 14.19 12.15 -2.56
C ARG A 211 15.67 12.32 -2.28
N ALA A 212 16.16 13.56 -2.39
CA ALA A 212 17.49 13.92 -1.93
C ALA A 212 17.58 13.82 -0.39
N PRO A 213 18.65 13.23 0.16
CA PRO A 213 18.90 13.21 1.60
C PRO A 213 18.87 14.62 2.20
N LEU A 214 18.33 14.73 3.42
CA LEU A 214 18.24 15.99 4.13
C LEU A 214 19.52 16.25 4.94
N SER A 215 20.02 17.49 4.92
CA SER A 215 21.12 17.87 5.79
C SER A 215 20.69 17.84 7.26
N ALA A 216 21.66 17.64 8.17
CA ALA A 216 21.42 17.68 9.61
C ALA A 216 20.74 19.00 10.05
N GLU A 217 21.15 20.13 9.47
CA GLU A 217 20.51 21.43 9.73
C GLU A 217 19.03 21.45 9.29
N ALA A 218 18.72 20.88 8.12
CA ALA A 218 17.34 20.81 7.64
C ALA A 218 16.47 19.92 8.53
N LEU A 219 17.03 18.82 9.06
CA LEU A 219 16.36 17.96 10.03
C LEU A 219 16.15 18.66 11.36
N ASN A 220 17.16 19.37 11.88
CA ASN A 220 17.03 20.14 13.12
C ASN A 220 15.92 21.19 13.01
N ARG A 221 15.85 21.94 11.90
CA ARG A 221 14.75 22.89 11.65
C ARG A 221 13.38 22.23 11.65
N ARG A 222 13.24 21.01 11.10
CA ARG A 222 11.98 20.26 11.13
C ARG A 222 11.59 19.84 12.55
N VAL A 223 12.57 19.41 13.35
CA VAL A 223 12.36 19.08 14.76
C VAL A 223 11.95 20.33 15.57
N ASP A 224 12.52 21.50 15.25
CA ASP A 224 12.12 22.76 15.89
C ASP A 224 10.67 23.13 15.54
N GLN A 225 10.26 22.97 14.28
CA GLN A 225 8.87 23.19 13.86
C GLN A 225 7.90 22.21 14.52
N LEU A 226 8.33 20.97 14.74
CA LEU A 226 7.55 19.98 15.48
C LEU A 226 7.37 20.41 16.94
N ALA A 227 8.43 20.87 17.60
CA ALA A 227 8.38 21.34 18.98
C ALA A 227 7.45 22.54 19.14
N GLU A 228 7.55 23.52 18.25
CA GLU A 228 6.66 24.69 18.21
C GLU A 228 5.20 24.27 17.98
N LEU A 229 4.94 23.30 17.09
CA LEU A 229 3.58 22.80 16.87
C LEU A 229 3.02 22.10 18.12
N ALA A 230 3.85 21.31 18.81
CA ALA A 230 3.44 20.63 20.04
C ALA A 230 3.11 21.61 21.18
N GLU A 231 3.87 22.71 21.29
CA GLU A 231 3.65 23.75 22.30
C GLU A 231 2.40 24.59 21.98
N THR A 232 2.23 25.01 20.72
CA THR A 232 1.17 25.93 20.32
C THR A 232 -0.17 25.25 20.06
N ARG A 233 -0.17 23.96 19.68
CA ARG A 233 -1.36 23.18 19.30
C ARG A 233 -1.28 21.75 19.87
N PRO A 234 -1.32 21.57 21.20
CA PRO A 234 -1.10 20.28 21.83
C PRO A 234 -2.12 19.19 21.44
N GLY A 235 -3.32 19.56 20.97
CA GLY A 235 -4.32 18.58 20.51
C GLY A 235 -4.09 18.01 19.10
N VAL A 236 -3.12 18.55 18.34
CA VAL A 236 -2.79 18.09 16.97
C VAL A 236 -1.84 16.90 16.98
N LEU A 237 -0.94 16.85 17.98
CA LEU A 237 0.09 15.81 18.11
C LEU A 237 -0.20 14.92 19.33
N PRO A 238 0.38 13.72 19.40
CA PRO A 238 0.34 12.90 20.61
C PRO A 238 1.04 13.63 21.78
N SER A 239 0.67 13.29 23.02
CA SER A 239 1.20 13.89 24.25
C SER A 239 2.69 13.62 24.52
N SER A 240 3.33 12.80 23.68
CA SER A 240 4.72 12.34 23.77
C SER A 240 5.79 13.43 23.55
N CYS A 241 5.40 14.63 23.11
CA CYS A 241 6.32 15.70 22.69
C CYS A 241 6.91 16.54 23.85
N SER A 242 7.43 15.89 24.90
CA SER A 242 8.13 16.60 25.98
C SER A 242 9.44 17.27 25.52
N PRO A 243 9.96 18.32 26.18
CA PRO A 243 11.25 18.92 25.82
C PRO A 243 12.41 17.91 25.81
N ALA A 244 12.41 16.96 26.75
CA ALA A 244 13.40 15.89 26.80
C ALA A 244 13.27 14.92 25.60
N PHE A 245 12.05 14.64 25.14
CA PHE A 245 11.82 13.86 23.94
C PHE A 245 12.33 14.59 22.69
N ILE A 246 11.98 15.87 22.52
CA ILE A 246 12.44 16.68 21.39
C ILE A 246 13.96 16.74 21.31
N ALA A 247 14.65 16.89 22.46
CA ALA A 247 16.11 16.88 22.50
C ALA A 247 16.71 15.56 22.00
N ARG A 248 16.11 14.40 22.37
CA ARG A 248 16.53 13.09 21.86
C ARG A 248 16.27 12.94 20.36
N LEU A 249 15.07 13.30 19.91
CA LEU A 249 14.71 13.23 18.48
C LEU A 249 15.67 14.09 17.63
N ARG A 250 16.05 15.28 18.12
CA ARG A 250 17.03 16.16 17.47
C ARG A 250 18.40 15.49 17.34
N ALA A 251 18.83 14.71 18.34
CA ALA A 251 20.09 13.97 18.30
C ALA A 251 20.02 12.74 17.38
N ASP A 252 18.89 12.03 17.37
CA ASP A 252 18.75 10.77 16.64
C ASP A 252 18.49 10.97 15.13
N ALA A 253 17.64 11.94 14.75
CA ALA A 253 17.18 12.07 13.36
C ALA A 253 18.33 12.22 12.33
N PRO A 254 19.36 13.06 12.55
CA PRO A 254 20.50 13.13 11.63
C PRO A 254 21.30 11.82 11.53
N ARG A 255 21.35 11.03 12.61
CA ARG A 255 22.05 9.74 12.62
C ARG A 255 21.33 8.71 11.76
N PHE A 256 20.00 8.68 11.82
CA PHE A 256 19.19 7.84 10.94
C PHE A 256 19.33 8.22 9.47
N ALA A 257 19.32 9.52 9.15
CA ALA A 257 19.54 9.98 7.77
C ALA A 257 20.92 9.57 7.23
N LEU A 258 21.96 9.60 8.07
CA LEU A 258 23.31 9.16 7.69
C LEU A 258 23.42 7.64 7.53
N ALA A 259 22.62 6.88 8.29
CA ALA A 259 22.65 5.42 8.32
C ALA A 259 21.66 4.75 7.35
N GLU A 260 20.95 5.52 6.51
CA GLU A 260 19.87 5.04 5.64
C GLU A 260 20.28 3.82 4.80
N ASP A 261 21.40 3.91 4.07
CA ASP A 261 21.93 2.83 3.24
C ASP A 261 22.32 1.59 4.05
N THR A 262 22.88 1.80 5.26
CA THR A 262 23.25 0.70 6.15
C THR A 262 22.01 -0.03 6.66
N ILE A 263 20.99 0.71 7.06
CA ILE A 263 19.70 0.14 7.50
C ILE A 263 19.05 -0.62 6.35
N ALA A 264 19.02 -0.03 5.15
CA ALA A 264 18.48 -0.68 3.95
C ALA A 264 19.23 -2.00 3.64
N GLY A 265 20.57 -1.98 3.70
CA GLY A 265 21.40 -3.17 3.52
C GLY A 265 21.13 -4.26 4.56
N LEU A 266 20.97 -3.90 5.83
CA LEU A 266 20.63 -4.84 6.91
C LEU A 266 19.25 -5.48 6.68
N LEU A 267 18.23 -4.69 6.33
CA LEU A 267 16.88 -5.18 6.08
C LEU A 267 16.82 -6.09 4.84
N ALA A 268 17.57 -5.75 3.79
CA ALA A 268 17.66 -6.52 2.55
C ALA A 268 18.46 -7.82 2.74
N GLY A 269 19.52 -7.78 3.55
CA GLY A 269 20.42 -8.91 3.77
C GLY A 269 19.86 -10.00 4.68
N ASP A 270 18.84 -9.69 5.49
CA ASP A 270 18.22 -10.65 6.39
C ASP A 270 17.19 -11.53 5.68
N SER A 271 17.70 -12.49 4.92
CA SER A 271 16.91 -13.24 3.93
C SER A 271 15.72 -14.00 4.50
N ASP A 272 15.73 -14.43 5.78
CA ASP A 272 14.58 -15.12 6.40
C ASP A 272 13.39 -14.18 6.60
N TYR A 273 13.64 -12.88 6.65
CA TYR A 273 12.64 -11.84 6.81
C TYR A 273 12.22 -11.21 5.47
N VAL A 274 12.77 -11.64 4.33
CA VAL A 274 12.41 -11.10 3.01
C VAL A 274 11.39 -12.01 2.32
N ALA A 275 10.23 -11.47 1.95
CA ALA A 275 9.19 -12.21 1.24
C ALA A 275 8.42 -11.31 0.26
N LEU A 276 7.64 -11.91 -0.65
CA LEU A 276 6.66 -11.20 -1.44
C LEU A 276 5.60 -10.57 -0.52
N CYS A 277 5.52 -9.25 -0.50
CA CYS A 277 4.64 -8.51 0.40
C CYS A 277 3.86 -7.41 -0.32
N HIS A 278 2.81 -6.95 0.35
CA HIS A 278 2.06 -5.76 -0.01
C HIS A 278 2.51 -4.59 0.86
N TRP A 279 3.29 -3.65 0.30
CA TRP A 279 3.78 -2.51 1.09
C TRP A 279 2.64 -1.59 1.55
N ASN A 280 1.73 -1.23 0.66
CA ASN A 280 0.63 -0.29 0.96
C ASN A 280 -0.68 -0.99 1.42
N ALA A 281 -0.59 -2.05 2.23
CA ALA A 281 -1.77 -2.79 2.71
C ALA A 281 -2.45 -2.07 3.88
N ASN A 282 -2.85 -0.82 3.67
CA ASN A 282 -3.63 -0.07 4.65
C ASN A 282 -5.11 -0.49 4.58
N ILE A 283 -5.88 -0.12 5.61
CA ILE A 283 -7.30 -0.47 5.74
C ILE A 283 -8.14 -0.06 4.51
N ASP A 284 -7.80 1.04 3.85
CA ASP A 284 -8.49 1.54 2.64
C ASP A 284 -8.22 0.71 1.39
N ASN A 285 -7.18 -0.13 1.42
CA ASN A 285 -6.80 -1.10 0.39
C ASN A 285 -7.20 -2.54 0.78
N ALA A 286 -8.14 -2.68 1.71
CA ALA A 286 -8.69 -3.95 2.16
C ALA A 286 -10.22 -3.96 2.07
N TRP A 287 -10.81 -5.15 2.08
CA TRP A 287 -12.21 -5.36 2.40
C TRP A 287 -12.37 -6.48 3.41
N PHE A 288 -13.41 -6.38 4.21
CA PHE A 288 -13.66 -7.26 5.33
C PHE A 288 -15.03 -7.90 5.22
N TRP A 289 -15.12 -9.16 5.63
CA TRP A 289 -16.38 -9.90 5.75
C TRP A 289 -16.24 -10.91 6.88
N ARG A 290 -17.37 -11.37 7.42
CA ARG A 290 -17.39 -12.44 8.41
C ARG A 290 -17.76 -13.76 7.74
N GLU A 291 -17.02 -14.80 8.08
CA GLU A 291 -17.39 -16.17 7.75
C GLU A 291 -18.56 -16.65 8.62
N THR A 292 -19.10 -17.83 8.28
CA THR A 292 -20.17 -18.50 9.04
C THR A 292 -19.80 -18.81 10.49
N ASP A 293 -18.51 -18.93 10.81
CA ASP A 293 -17.98 -19.12 12.17
C ASP A 293 -17.81 -17.79 12.94
N GLY A 294 -18.16 -16.66 12.33
CA GLY A 294 -18.03 -15.32 12.88
C GLY A 294 -16.63 -14.71 12.74
N ALA A 295 -15.64 -15.45 12.23
CA ALA A 295 -14.28 -14.94 12.06
C ALA A 295 -14.22 -13.86 10.99
N LEU A 296 -13.61 -12.72 11.32
CA LEU A 296 -13.34 -11.66 10.36
C LEU A 296 -12.25 -12.08 9.38
N ARG A 297 -12.52 -11.92 8.09
CA ARG A 297 -11.59 -12.15 6.98
C ARG A 297 -11.22 -10.83 6.34
N CYS A 298 -10.10 -10.85 5.64
CA CYS A 298 -9.55 -9.72 4.92
C CYS A 298 -9.19 -10.16 3.50
N GLY A 299 -9.60 -9.37 2.53
CA GLY A 299 -9.08 -9.38 1.18
C GLY A 299 -8.28 -8.12 0.92
N LEU A 300 -7.34 -8.19 -0.03
CA LEU A 300 -6.40 -7.10 -0.32
C LEU A 300 -6.44 -6.70 -1.80
N MET A 301 -6.38 -5.40 -2.05
CA MET A 301 -6.40 -4.80 -3.39
C MET A 301 -5.33 -3.70 -3.50
N ASP A 302 -5.14 -3.16 -4.71
CA ASP A 302 -4.17 -2.09 -5.00
C ASP A 302 -2.70 -2.51 -4.83
N TRP A 303 -2.27 -3.43 -5.68
CA TRP A 303 -0.96 -4.10 -5.59
C TRP A 303 0.16 -3.34 -6.31
N GLY A 304 0.03 -2.02 -6.52
CA GLY A 304 1.00 -1.22 -7.28
C GLY A 304 2.42 -1.16 -6.69
N CYS A 305 2.54 -1.46 -5.39
CA CYS A 305 3.82 -1.51 -4.66
C CYS A 305 4.17 -2.94 -4.19
N VAL A 306 3.67 -3.96 -4.88
CA VAL A 306 4.02 -5.35 -4.58
C VAL A 306 5.45 -5.65 -5.02
N ALA A 307 6.25 -6.20 -4.10
CA ALA A 307 7.63 -6.59 -4.36
C ALA A 307 8.08 -7.62 -3.31
N GLN A 308 9.27 -8.17 -3.51
CA GLN A 308 9.97 -8.82 -2.40
C GLN A 308 10.56 -7.72 -1.50
N MET A 309 10.28 -7.79 -0.20
CA MET A 309 10.78 -6.83 0.78
C MET A 309 10.87 -7.48 2.16
N ASN A 310 11.54 -6.79 3.08
CA ASN A 310 11.55 -7.22 4.48
C ASN A 310 10.12 -7.13 5.06
N VAL A 311 9.63 -8.19 5.70
CA VAL A 311 8.27 -8.26 6.26
C VAL A 311 8.03 -7.18 7.31
N GLY A 312 9.07 -6.70 7.99
CA GLY A 312 8.97 -5.56 8.91
C GLY A 312 8.59 -4.26 8.21
N MET A 313 9.02 -4.08 6.95
CA MET A 313 8.64 -2.94 6.11
C MET A 313 7.17 -3.00 5.71
N ALA A 314 6.69 -4.18 5.33
CA ALA A 314 5.29 -4.41 4.99
C ALA A 314 4.36 -4.17 6.19
N ILE A 315 4.78 -4.58 7.40
CA ILE A 315 4.03 -4.32 8.64
C ILE A 315 3.93 -2.82 8.93
N TRP A 316 5.03 -2.07 8.81
CA TRP A 316 4.96 -0.61 8.91
C TRP A 316 4.01 -0.04 7.84
N GLY A 317 4.17 -0.43 6.58
CA GLY A 317 3.34 0.08 5.50
C GLY A 317 1.84 -0.16 5.75
N ALA A 318 1.48 -1.34 6.27
CA ALA A 318 0.11 -1.72 6.60
C ALA A 318 -0.46 -1.00 7.84
N MET A 319 0.37 -0.78 8.88
CA MET A 319 -0.06 -0.21 10.16
C MET A 319 0.25 1.28 10.32
N SER A 320 0.95 1.91 9.36
CA SER A 320 1.40 3.30 9.49
C SER A 320 0.23 4.28 9.65
N GLY A 321 -0.93 3.97 9.08
CA GLY A 321 -2.16 4.74 9.26
C GLY A 321 -3.02 4.38 10.47
N ALA A 322 -2.62 3.37 11.26
CA ALA A 322 -3.40 2.87 12.38
C ALA A 322 -3.57 3.89 13.52
N GLU A 323 -4.60 3.77 14.36
CA GLU A 323 -4.62 4.50 15.64
C GLU A 323 -3.41 4.12 16.52
N THR A 324 -2.90 5.10 17.24
CA THR A 324 -1.69 4.98 18.07
C THR A 324 -1.76 3.84 19.09
N ASP A 325 -2.95 3.57 19.65
CA ASP A 325 -3.13 2.52 20.66
C ASP A 325 -2.82 1.12 20.12
N LEU A 326 -2.98 0.88 18.81
CA LEU A 326 -2.59 -0.40 18.19
C LEU A 326 -1.08 -0.60 18.24
N TRP A 327 -0.30 0.47 18.09
CA TRP A 327 1.15 0.44 18.24
C TRP A 327 1.56 0.30 19.70
N ASP A 328 0.92 1.06 20.60
CA ASP A 328 1.33 1.16 22.00
C ASP A 328 0.98 -0.10 22.82
N ALA A 329 -0.23 -0.64 22.62
CA ALA A 329 -0.76 -1.74 23.42
C ALA A 329 -0.73 -3.10 22.72
N HIS A 330 -0.72 -3.13 21.38
CA HIS A 330 -1.01 -4.36 20.63
C HIS A 330 0.09 -4.82 19.66
N LEU A 331 1.16 -4.05 19.48
CA LEU A 331 2.21 -4.39 18.51
C LEU A 331 2.78 -5.80 18.75
N ASP A 332 3.17 -6.13 19.99
CA ASP A 332 3.79 -7.43 20.28
C ASP A 332 2.83 -8.62 20.01
N ASP A 333 1.53 -8.47 20.27
CA ASP A 333 0.52 -9.48 19.94
C ASP A 333 0.34 -9.65 18.44
N LEU A 334 0.31 -8.54 17.71
CA LEU A 334 0.19 -8.52 16.26
C LEU A 334 1.41 -9.14 15.57
N LEU A 335 2.62 -8.88 16.08
CA LEU A 335 3.85 -9.50 15.57
C LEU A 335 3.89 -11.02 15.87
N ARG A 336 3.44 -11.45 17.06
CA ARG A 336 3.30 -12.87 17.37
C ARG A 336 2.28 -13.58 16.47
N LEU A 337 1.15 -12.93 16.20
CA LEU A 337 0.17 -13.43 15.24
C LEU A 337 0.81 -13.59 13.84
N PHE A 338 1.49 -12.54 13.37
CA PHE A 338 2.14 -12.55 12.06
C PHE A 338 3.14 -13.70 11.94
N THR A 339 4.08 -13.82 12.88
CA THR A 339 5.12 -14.87 12.86
C THR A 339 4.52 -16.28 12.91
N SER A 340 3.47 -16.48 13.72
CA SER A 340 2.73 -17.74 13.77
C SER A 340 2.06 -18.10 12.44
N GLU A 341 1.33 -17.16 11.83
CA GLU A 341 0.66 -17.40 10.54
C GLU A 341 1.65 -17.56 9.38
N PHE A 342 2.76 -16.81 9.40
CA PHE A 342 3.86 -16.91 8.44
C PHE A 342 4.47 -18.31 8.45
N ARG A 343 4.79 -18.83 9.64
CA ARG A 343 5.27 -20.21 9.82
C ARG A 343 4.22 -21.24 9.41
N ARG A 344 2.95 -21.05 9.80
CA ARG A 344 1.83 -21.95 9.44
C ARG A 344 1.68 -22.09 7.92
N HIS A 345 2.04 -21.05 7.16
CA HIS A 345 2.00 -21.07 5.71
C HIS A 345 3.34 -21.45 5.07
N GLY A 346 4.27 -22.00 5.85
CA GLY A 346 5.51 -22.61 5.41
C GLY A 346 6.69 -21.65 5.30
N GLY A 347 6.58 -20.44 5.86
CA GLY A 347 7.73 -19.57 6.08
C GLY A 347 8.67 -20.11 7.16
N PRO A 348 9.94 -19.64 7.20
CA PRO A 348 10.87 -19.98 8.26
C PRO A 348 10.40 -19.51 9.64
N ASP A 349 10.97 -20.09 10.68
CA ASP A 349 10.73 -19.67 12.06
C ASP A 349 11.48 -18.37 12.34
N ILE A 350 10.78 -17.25 12.34
CA ILE A 350 11.36 -15.92 12.55
C ILE A 350 11.08 -15.41 13.96
N ASP A 351 12.09 -14.80 14.58
CA ASP A 351 11.98 -14.20 15.91
C ASP A 351 11.12 -12.92 15.87
N PRO A 352 10.03 -12.83 16.67
CA PRO A 352 9.20 -11.63 16.74
C PRO A 352 9.94 -10.41 17.30
N ALA A 353 10.97 -10.57 18.15
CA ALA A 353 11.73 -9.44 18.66
C ALA A 353 12.61 -8.80 17.58
N ARG A 354 13.26 -9.62 16.75
CA ARG A 354 13.98 -9.17 15.56
C ARG A 354 13.05 -8.59 14.49
N LEU A 355 11.86 -9.17 14.30
CA LEU A 355 10.83 -8.59 13.42
C LEU A 355 10.44 -7.18 13.86
N ARG A 356 10.17 -7.00 15.17
CA ARG A 356 9.88 -5.69 15.76
C ARG A 356 11.00 -4.71 15.46
N ARG A 357 12.27 -5.12 15.64
CA ARG A 357 13.42 -4.27 15.35
C ARG A 357 13.44 -3.82 13.90
N HIS A 358 13.20 -4.71 12.94
CA HIS A 358 13.12 -4.35 11.52
C HIS A 358 12.02 -3.34 11.24
N THR A 359 10.82 -3.56 11.79
CA THR A 359 9.70 -2.62 11.65
C THR A 359 10.05 -1.24 12.20
N LEU A 360 10.66 -1.16 13.39
CA LEU A 360 11.01 0.10 14.02
C LEU A 360 12.15 0.84 13.29
N LEU A 361 13.19 0.14 12.86
CA LEU A 361 14.29 0.73 12.07
C LEU A 361 13.76 1.32 10.75
N TYR A 362 12.90 0.57 10.06
CA TYR A 362 12.30 1.05 8.82
C TYR A 362 11.35 2.23 9.06
N ALA A 363 10.50 2.17 10.09
CA ALA A 363 9.61 3.26 10.48
C ALA A 363 10.40 4.54 10.77
N ALA A 364 11.53 4.44 11.48
CA ALA A 364 12.42 5.55 11.79
C ALA A 364 13.01 6.18 10.52
N SER A 365 13.59 5.38 9.63
CA SER A 365 14.17 5.85 8.36
C SER A 365 13.12 6.57 7.51
N MET A 366 11.93 5.95 7.34
CA MET A 366 10.80 6.57 6.63
C MET A 366 10.33 7.86 7.30
N GLY A 367 10.29 7.86 8.64
CA GLY A 367 9.89 9.00 9.44
C GLY A 367 10.79 10.22 9.24
N VAL A 368 12.11 10.01 9.27
CA VAL A 368 13.12 11.04 9.05
C VAL A 368 13.06 11.58 7.62
N ALA A 369 12.95 10.69 6.63
CA ALA A 369 12.89 11.08 5.21
C ALA A 369 11.60 11.85 4.86
N TRP A 370 10.45 11.42 5.38
CA TRP A 370 9.13 11.85 4.90
C TRP A 370 8.28 12.61 5.91
N LEU A 371 8.24 12.17 7.17
CA LEU A 371 7.20 12.59 8.13
C LEU A 371 7.59 13.80 8.98
N LEU A 372 8.88 14.04 9.22
CA LEU A 372 9.31 15.25 9.97
C LEU A 372 8.96 16.57 9.25
N GLY A 373 8.58 16.53 7.97
CA GLY A 373 8.11 17.70 7.22
C GLY A 373 6.63 18.07 7.46
N VAL A 374 5.87 17.25 8.18
CA VAL A 374 4.41 17.43 8.37
C VAL A 374 4.03 18.75 9.07
N PRO A 375 4.76 19.26 10.08
CA PRO A 375 4.45 20.57 10.65
C PRO A 375 4.43 21.70 9.60
N ALA A 376 5.38 21.69 8.66
CA ALA A 376 5.41 22.65 7.56
C ALA A 376 4.25 22.45 6.58
N LEU A 377 3.88 21.19 6.29
CA LEU A 377 2.70 20.86 5.47
C LEU A 377 1.42 21.46 6.08
N ILE A 378 1.20 21.25 7.38
CA ILE A 378 0.02 21.75 8.10
C ILE A 378 -0.06 23.27 8.05
N ARG A 379 1.05 23.98 8.34
CA ARG A 379 1.11 25.45 8.29
C ARG A 379 0.89 26.01 6.89
N LYS A 380 1.34 25.30 5.86
CA LYS A 380 1.08 25.70 4.46
C LYS A 380 -0.38 25.49 4.08
N ARG A 381 -1.03 24.48 4.65
CA ARG A 381 -2.40 24.08 4.26
C ARG A 381 -3.48 24.91 4.93
N PHE A 382 -3.27 25.37 6.16
CA PHE A 382 -4.27 26.09 6.93
C PHE A 382 -3.80 27.48 7.34
N GLU A 383 -4.63 28.49 7.11
CA GLU A 383 -4.41 29.86 7.61
C GLU A 383 -4.36 29.88 9.15
N ALA A 384 -5.26 29.14 9.78
CA ALA A 384 -5.25 28.85 11.21
C ALA A 384 -5.21 27.33 11.42
N VAL A 385 -4.15 26.85 12.05
CA VAL A 385 -3.99 25.42 12.36
C VAL A 385 -5.11 24.98 13.30
N PRO A 386 -5.87 23.92 12.98
CA PRO A 386 -6.91 23.41 13.87
C PRO A 386 -6.40 22.95 15.23
N ASP A 387 -7.25 22.98 16.26
CA ASP A 387 -6.86 22.65 17.64
C ASP A 387 -6.68 21.16 17.90
N THR A 388 -7.23 20.30 17.04
CA THR A 388 -7.16 18.84 17.20
C THR A 388 -6.98 18.13 15.86
N ARG A 389 -6.26 16.99 15.87
CA ARG A 389 -6.11 16.11 14.70
C ARG A 389 -7.45 15.61 14.14
N ARG A 390 -8.51 15.57 14.95
CA ARG A 390 -9.85 15.12 14.56
C ARG A 390 -10.74 16.24 14.01
N HIS A 391 -10.22 17.46 13.88
CA HIS A 391 -10.97 18.58 13.34
C HIS A 391 -11.36 18.28 11.89
N THR A 392 -12.57 18.68 11.46
CA THR A 392 -13.13 18.38 10.12
C THR A 392 -12.19 18.77 8.98
N LEU A 393 -11.58 19.96 9.05
CA LEU A 393 -10.57 20.40 8.07
C LEU A 393 -9.36 19.47 7.90
N ILE A 394 -8.93 18.77 8.97
CA ILE A 394 -7.90 17.74 8.87
C ILE A 394 -8.54 16.43 8.43
N ARG A 395 -9.67 16.04 9.04
CA ARG A 395 -10.41 14.81 8.73
C ARG A 395 -10.71 14.68 7.24
N ASP A 396 -11.10 15.75 6.56
CA ASP A 396 -11.56 15.72 5.16
C ASP A 396 -10.40 15.91 4.17
N ASP A 397 -9.19 16.19 4.65
CA ASP A 397 -7.97 16.29 3.84
C ASP A 397 -7.06 15.07 4.06
N GLU A 398 -7.18 14.06 3.21
CA GLU A 398 -6.39 12.83 3.33
C GLU A 398 -4.88 13.09 3.32
N GLY A 399 -4.40 14.03 2.50
CA GLY A 399 -2.97 14.34 2.41
C GLY A 399 -2.40 14.83 3.74
N VAL A 400 -3.17 15.65 4.46
CA VAL A 400 -2.81 16.10 5.82
C VAL A 400 -3.06 15.00 6.85
N ARG A 401 -4.27 14.43 6.89
CA ARG A 401 -4.68 13.43 7.88
C ARG A 401 -3.74 12.22 7.90
N ALA A 402 -3.45 11.66 6.72
CA ALA A 402 -2.60 10.48 6.62
C ALA A 402 -1.19 10.79 7.11
N SER A 403 -0.60 11.89 6.65
CA SER A 403 0.75 12.29 7.05
C SER A 403 0.83 12.60 8.56
N LEU A 404 -0.20 13.24 9.12
CA LEU A 404 -0.26 13.55 10.55
C LEU A 404 -0.43 12.30 11.42
N GLN A 405 -1.26 11.33 11.01
CA GLN A 405 -1.43 10.08 11.75
C GLN A 405 -0.14 9.24 11.72
N MET A 406 0.49 9.13 10.55
CA MET A 406 1.78 8.44 10.41
C MET A 406 2.88 9.10 11.26
N LEU A 407 2.94 10.44 11.27
CA LEU A 407 3.84 11.17 12.17
C LEU A 407 3.51 10.87 13.63
N SER A 408 2.23 10.86 14.02
CA SER A 408 1.82 10.58 15.40
C SER A 408 2.29 9.19 15.86
N ASN A 409 2.10 8.18 15.02
CA ASN A 409 2.60 6.82 15.27
C ASN A 409 4.12 6.79 15.42
N LEU A 410 4.84 7.47 14.53
CA LEU A 410 6.30 7.59 14.60
C LEU A 410 6.75 8.18 15.95
N LEU A 411 6.13 9.28 16.40
CA LEU A 411 6.54 9.97 17.63
C LEU A 411 6.33 9.11 18.88
N VAL A 412 5.21 8.39 18.96
CA VAL A 412 4.95 7.47 20.08
C VAL A 412 5.90 6.29 20.09
N LEU A 413 6.18 5.70 18.92
CA LEU A 413 7.18 4.63 18.82
C LEU A 413 8.57 5.12 19.20
N TRP A 414 8.96 6.32 18.76
CA TRP A 414 10.28 6.90 19.06
C TRP A 414 10.47 7.16 20.55
N GLU A 415 9.41 7.62 21.24
CA GLU A 415 9.46 7.82 22.69
C GLU A 415 9.61 6.49 23.43
N ARG A 416 8.82 5.48 23.05
CA ARG A 416 8.74 4.19 23.74
C ARG A 416 9.96 3.30 23.53
N HIS A 417 10.54 3.28 22.33
CA HIS A 417 11.50 2.25 21.92
C HIS A 417 12.95 2.71 21.78
N ARG A 418 13.31 3.91 22.27
CA ARG A 418 14.70 4.40 22.32
C ARG A 418 15.45 4.20 20.99
N PHE A 419 14.94 4.78 19.91
CA PHE A 419 15.44 4.53 18.56
C PHE A 419 16.96 4.77 18.38
N GLY A 420 17.56 5.73 19.10
CA GLY A 420 19.01 5.91 19.11
C GLY A 420 19.78 4.64 19.53
N GLU A 421 19.31 3.91 20.55
CA GLU A 421 19.93 2.66 21.01
C GLU A 421 19.71 1.53 20.01
N LEU A 422 18.52 1.46 19.39
CA LEU A 422 18.24 0.50 18.31
C LEU A 422 19.16 0.70 17.11
N LEU A 423 19.43 1.96 16.75
CA LEU A 423 20.36 2.30 15.67
C LEU A 423 21.78 1.87 16.02
N ASP A 424 22.24 2.13 17.25
CA ASP A 424 23.58 1.74 17.69
C ASP A 424 23.79 0.22 17.63
N ALA A 425 22.79 -0.55 18.07
CA ALA A 425 22.80 -2.00 17.95
C ALA A 425 22.86 -2.46 16.49
N ALA A 426 22.06 -1.88 15.60
CA ALA A 426 22.05 -2.22 14.18
C ALA A 426 23.41 -1.90 13.50
N LEU A 427 24.00 -0.74 13.80
CA LEU A 427 25.31 -0.35 13.27
C LEU A 427 26.45 -1.20 13.82
N ALA A 428 26.33 -1.73 15.04
CA ALA A 428 27.30 -2.67 15.59
C ALA A 428 27.26 -4.03 14.88
N GLU A 429 26.10 -4.46 14.40
CA GLU A 429 25.93 -5.69 13.63
C GLU A 429 26.47 -5.58 12.21
N GLY A 430 26.19 -4.47 11.51
CA GLY A 430 26.68 -4.27 10.14
C GLY A 430 28.21 -4.13 9.99
N ARG A 431 28.94 -4.05 11.12
CA ARG A 431 30.42 -4.04 11.17
C ARG A 431 31.04 -5.42 11.36
N ARG A 432 30.22 -6.44 11.63
CA ARG A 432 30.65 -7.85 11.73
C ARG A 432 30.44 -8.53 10.39
#